data_AF-A0A9D4BXB2-F1
#
_entry.id   AF-A0A9D4BXB2-F1
#
_cell.length_a   1.000
_cell.length_b   1.000
_cell.length_c   1.000
_cell.angle_alpha   90.00
_cell.angle_beta   90.00
_cell.angle_gamma   90.00
#
_symmetry.space_group_name_H-M   'P 1'
#
loop_
_entity.id
_entity.type
_entity.pdbx_description
1 polymer ?
#
loop_
_entity_poly.entity_id
_entity_poly.type
_entity_poly.pdbx_seq_one_letter_code
_entity_poly.pdbx_strand_id
1 'polypeptide(L)'
;MPENHFLWIDDNTEAIFTDRGQDQPNGGIKDCIVLDHKDVYRWHDYHCETQMFPLCEAKPTQIQIVGCISTSFLTIVYPQMHV
;
A
#
# COMPACT_ATOMS: atom_id res chain seq x y z
N MET A 1 11.50 -3.90 -11.45
CA MET A 1 10.42 -4.27 -12.42
C MET A 1 10.70 -3.59 -13.76
N PRO A 2 10.13 -3.97 -14.93
CA PRO A 2 10.20 -3.08 -16.08
C PRO A 2 9.53 -1.76 -15.70
N GLU A 3 10.27 -0.67 -15.85
CA GLU A 3 9.79 0.68 -15.61
C GLU A 3 8.51 0.93 -16.43
N ASN A 4 7.51 1.58 -15.82
CA ASN A 4 6.23 2.00 -16.40
C ASN A 4 4.99 1.09 -16.21
N HIS A 5 5.11 -0.05 -15.52
CA HIS A 5 3.95 -0.87 -15.08
C HIS A 5 3.85 -0.89 -13.56
N PHE A 6 2.70 -0.47 -13.01
CA PHE A 6 2.46 -0.47 -11.56
C PHE A 6 1.34 -1.45 -11.24
N LEU A 7 1.56 -2.29 -10.23
CA LEU A 7 0.58 -3.25 -9.74
C LEU A 7 0.09 -2.81 -8.37
N TRP A 8 -1.21 -2.94 -8.13
CA TRP A 8 -1.76 -2.81 -6.78
C TRP A 8 -1.37 -4.03 -5.95
N ILE A 9 -0.91 -3.79 -4.72
CA ILE A 9 -0.43 -4.86 -3.83
C ILE A 9 -1.53 -5.78 -3.31
N ASP A 10 -2.80 -5.38 -3.42
CA ASP A 10 -3.92 -6.11 -2.85
C ASP A 10 -4.40 -7.25 -3.75
N ASP A 11 -4.37 -7.07 -5.06
CA ASP A 11 -4.85 -8.05 -6.04
C ASP A 11 -3.91 -8.29 -7.24
N ASN A 12 -2.74 -7.62 -7.26
CA ASN A 12 -1.77 -7.64 -8.37
C ASN A 12 -2.35 -7.18 -9.72
N THR A 13 -3.41 -6.36 -9.71
CA THR A 13 -3.94 -5.76 -10.93
C THR A 13 -3.11 -4.56 -11.35
N GLU A 14 -3.02 -4.34 -12.66
CA GLU A 14 -2.33 -3.18 -13.21
C GLU A 14 -3.12 -1.89 -12.94
N ALA A 15 -2.41 -0.86 -12.49
CA ALA A 15 -2.98 0.45 -12.25
C ALA A 15 -3.43 1.10 -13.56
N ILE A 16 -4.74 1.12 -13.79
CA ILE A 16 -5.37 1.75 -14.96
C ILE A 16 -5.43 3.29 -14.87
N PHE A 17 -5.35 3.82 -13.65
CA PHE A 17 -5.26 5.25 -13.38
C PHE A 17 -3.91 5.56 -12.77
N THR A 18 -3.27 6.62 -13.24
CA THR A 18 -2.00 7.11 -12.69
C THR A 18 -2.00 8.63 -12.65
N ASP A 19 -1.54 9.21 -11.54
CA ASP A 19 -1.33 10.65 -11.37
C ASP A 19 0.13 10.91 -11.01
N ARG A 20 1.00 10.74 -12.01
CA ARG A 20 2.45 10.78 -11.83
C ARG A 20 2.94 12.21 -11.66
N GLY A 21 3.92 12.37 -10.78
CA GLY A 21 4.64 13.61 -10.64
C GLY A 21 5.39 13.98 -11.90
N GLN A 22 5.85 15.23 -11.97
CA GLN A 22 6.68 15.65 -13.09
C GLN A 22 7.96 14.80 -13.15
N ASP A 23 8.28 14.29 -14.33
CA ASP A 23 9.44 13.44 -14.60
C ASP A 23 9.46 12.10 -13.83
N GLN A 24 8.29 11.56 -13.47
CA GLN A 24 8.15 10.28 -12.76
C GLN A 24 7.62 9.14 -13.65
N PRO A 25 8.10 7.89 -13.47
CA PRO A 25 9.24 7.50 -12.62
C PRO A 25 10.56 8.08 -13.15
N ASN A 26 11.47 8.47 -12.24
CA ASN A 26 12.74 9.11 -12.63
C ASN A 26 13.93 8.13 -12.78
N GLY A 27 13.63 6.83 -12.85
CA GLY A 27 14.58 5.77 -13.14
C GLY A 27 15.38 5.29 -11.93
N GLY A 28 16.19 4.26 -12.14
CA GLY A 28 16.90 3.54 -11.08
C GLY A 28 16.07 2.42 -10.45
N ILE A 29 16.56 1.83 -9.36
CA ILE A 29 15.88 0.73 -8.64
C ILE A 29 14.97 1.31 -7.56
N LYS A 30 13.92 2.01 -7.99
CA LYS A 30 12.90 2.62 -7.14
C LYS A 30 11.53 2.04 -7.51
N ASP A 31 11.21 0.88 -6.94
CA ASP A 31 10.02 0.12 -7.34
C ASP A 31 8.77 0.44 -6.49
N CYS A 32 8.85 1.35 -5.50
CA CYS A 32 7.74 1.70 -4.62
C CYS A 32 7.19 3.10 -4.90
N ILE A 33 5.87 3.24 -4.94
CA ILE A 33 5.19 4.52 -5.13
C ILE A 33 4.85 5.19 -3.80
N VAL A 34 5.09 6.49 -3.71
CA VAL A 34 4.58 7.34 -2.64
C VAL A 34 3.93 8.60 -3.19
N LEU A 35 2.92 9.07 -2.46
CA LEU A 35 2.26 10.35 -2.69
C LEU A 35 3.14 11.46 -2.09
N ASP A 36 3.81 12.24 -2.95
CA ASP A 36 4.70 13.29 -2.49
C ASP A 36 3.94 14.59 -2.22
N HIS A 37 3.85 14.98 -0.94
CA HIS A 37 3.20 16.22 -0.52
C HIS A 37 3.79 17.49 -1.18
N LYS A 38 5.06 17.46 -1.62
CA LYS A 38 5.71 18.60 -2.29
C LYS A 38 5.23 18.79 -3.74
N ASP A 39 4.74 17.72 -4.35
CA ASP A 39 4.17 17.71 -5.71
C ASP A 39 2.66 17.43 -5.66
N VAL A 40 1.97 18.07 -4.72
CA VAL A 40 0.50 18.01 -4.60
C VAL A 40 -0.03 16.57 -4.50
N TYR A 41 0.70 15.72 -3.79
CA TYR A 41 0.39 14.29 -3.59
C TYR A 41 0.40 13.44 -4.87
N ARG A 42 1.10 13.87 -5.92
CA ARG A 42 1.35 13.04 -7.10
C ARG A 42 2.29 11.88 -6.79
N TRP A 43 2.23 10.86 -7.65
CA TRP A 43 2.97 9.61 -7.49
C TRP A 43 4.43 9.80 -7.87
N HIS A 44 5.31 9.45 -6.94
CA HIS A 44 6.76 9.45 -7.14
C HIS A 44 7.32 8.07 -6.81
N ASP A 45 8.33 7.65 -7.57
CA ASP A 45 9.04 6.40 -7.32
C ASP A 45 10.16 6.60 -6.27
N TYR A 46 10.23 5.68 -5.31
CA TYR A 46 11.18 5.69 -4.21
C TYR A 46 11.76 4.28 -3.98
N HIS A 47 12.92 4.24 -3.32
CA HIS A 47 13.45 2.97 -2.80
C HIS A 47 12.49 2.43 -1.74
N CYS A 48 12.06 1.19 -1.88
CA CYS A 48 11.14 0.53 -0.95
C CYS A 48 11.66 0.45 0.49
N GLU A 49 12.98 0.55 0.69
CA GLU A 49 13.62 0.57 2.01
C GLU A 49 13.51 1.93 2.71
N THR A 50 13.05 2.96 2.01
CA THR A 50 12.84 4.30 2.59
C THR A 50 11.70 4.24 3.59
N GLN A 51 11.96 4.68 4.83
CA GLN A 51 10.92 4.76 5.86
C GLN A 51 9.92 5.87 5.53
N MET A 52 8.65 5.48 5.36
CA MET A 52 7.56 6.35 4.90
C MET A 52 6.29 6.04 5.71
N PHE A 53 5.36 6.99 5.75
CA PHE A 53 4.03 6.74 6.33
C PHE A 53 3.14 6.04 5.29
N PRO A 54 2.68 4.80 5.54
CA PRO A 54 1.84 4.09 4.59
C PRO A 54 0.40 4.61 4.62
N LEU A 55 -0.27 4.57 3.46
CA LEU A 55 -1.71 4.73 3.36
C LEU A 55 -2.36 3.35 3.27
N CYS A 56 -3.25 3.02 4.20
CA CYS A 56 -3.96 1.75 4.20
C CYS A 56 -5.35 1.93 3.57
N GLU A 57 -5.69 1.08 2.61
CA GLU A 57 -7.07 0.94 2.14
C GLU A 57 -7.78 -0.13 2.98
N ALA A 58 -8.86 0.26 3.65
CA ALA A 58 -9.77 -0.70 4.28
C ALA A 58 -10.88 -1.02 3.28
N LYS A 59 -10.91 -2.27 2.78
CA LYS A 59 -12.08 -2.75 2.06
C LYS A 59 -13.26 -2.68 3.05
N PRO A 60 -14.39 -2.03 2.71
CA PRO A 60 -15.57 -2.12 3.55
C PRO A 60 -15.83 -3.61 3.71
N THR A 61 -15.75 -4.11 4.95
CA THR A 61 -16.16 -5.48 5.25
C THR A 61 -17.49 -5.64 4.58
N GLN A 62 -17.53 -6.47 3.53
CA GLN A 62 -18.79 -6.91 2.96
C GLN A 62 -19.59 -7.32 4.18
N ILE A 63 -20.67 -6.59 4.47
CA ILE A 63 -21.56 -6.90 5.57
C ILE A 63 -22.08 -8.27 5.18
N GLN A 64 -21.37 -9.32 5.58
CA GLN A 64 -21.83 -10.66 5.44
C GLN A 64 -22.95 -10.69 6.46
N ILE A 65 -24.17 -10.50 5.96
CA ILE A 65 -25.41 -10.82 6.67
C ILE A 65 -25.48 -12.36 6.77
N VAL A 66 -24.39 -12.98 7.21
CA VAL A 66 -24.34 -14.31 7.77
C VAL A 66 -24.14 -14.02 9.24
N GLY A 67 -25.23 -14.22 9.98
CA GLY A 67 -25.47 -13.63 11.28
C GLY A 67 -24.27 -13.64 12.21
N CYS A 68 -24.22 -12.62 13.06
CA CYS A 68 -23.42 -12.60 14.27
C CYS A 68 -23.80 -13.85 15.10
N ILE A 69 -23.11 -14.97 14.89
CA ILE A 69 -23.10 -16.10 15.82
C ILE A 69 -21.70 -16.11 16.43
N SER A 70 -21.60 -15.32 17.49
CA SER A 70 -20.77 -15.53 18.66
C SER A 70 -20.10 -16.92 18.73
N THR A 71 -18.78 -16.98 18.58
CA THR A 71 -17.77 -17.22 19.63
C THR A 71 -16.49 -17.77 18.99
N SER A 72 -15.37 -17.08 19.17
CA SER A 72 -14.09 -17.66 19.60
C SER A 72 -13.06 -16.53 19.72
N PHE A 73 -12.60 -16.31 20.95
CA PHE A 73 -11.52 -15.40 21.28
C PHE A 73 -10.25 -15.82 20.51
N LEU A 74 -9.61 -14.88 19.80
CA LEU A 74 -8.20 -15.03 19.44
C LEU A 74 -7.41 -13.95 20.18
N THR A 75 -6.67 -14.39 21.18
CA THR A 75 -5.77 -13.60 22.00
C THR A 75 -4.76 -12.88 21.10
N ILE A 76 -4.65 -11.55 21.22
CA ILE A 76 -3.51 -10.81 20.69
C ILE A 76 -2.30 -11.22 21.53
N VAL A 77 -1.49 -12.15 21.02
CA VAL A 77 -0.14 -12.36 21.54
C VAL A 77 0.71 -11.23 20.95
N TYR A 78 0.96 -10.18 21.73
CA TYR A 78 2.00 -9.21 21.40
C TYR A 78 3.34 -9.96 21.27
N PRO A 79 4.15 -9.73 20.22
CA PRO A 79 5.51 -10.26 20.21
C PRO A 79 6.28 -9.60 21.35
N GLN A 80 6.75 -10.42 22.28
CA GLN A 80 7.67 -9.99 23.33
C GLN A 80 8.92 -9.40 22.66
N MET A 81 9.18 -8.12 22.92
CA MET A 81 10.53 -7.56 22.79
C MET A 81 11.45 -8.39 23.68
N HIS A 82 12.37 -9.14 23.08
CA HIS A 82 13.54 -9.64 23.79
C HIS A 82 14.65 -8.59 23.68
N VAL A 83 15.08 -8.14 24.86
CA VAL A 83 16.30 -7.36 25.13
C VAL A 83 17.54 -8.17 24.74
#